data_AF-A0AA88PXZ5-F1
#
_entry.id   AF-A0AA88PXZ5-F1
#
_cell.length_a   1.000
_cell.length_b   1.000
_cell.length_c   1.000
_cell.angle_alpha   90.00
_cell.angle_beta   90.00
_cell.angle_gamma   90.00
#
_symmetry.space_group_name_H-M   'P 1'
#
loop_
_entity.id
_entity.type
_entity.pdbx_description
1 polymer ?
#
loop_
_entity_poly.entity_id
_entity_poly.type
_entity_poly.pdbx_seq_one_letter_code
_entity_poly.pdbx_strand_id
1 'polypeptide(L)'
;MKNEETSNAILKDIKNYLSSLPFNFQNASIISGQEEGLYGWITVNYLKGNFLEKTLWNAWVHPHGAKTVGSLDLGGASTQIAFATSDDAKGEDIIKVSLYGYEYNIYTHSFLCYGKNEAEKRVLAKLAKETTNWTTVKHPCYPSGYNISMIAEDVFGSECTKNDRPREYSLKRYITFFGQSNPQQCKALVSSIFDLKSCQRAENCSFDGVYQPPLSGDFVAYAGFYWTAWALKVDGSKSMETFNMNMKLFCSKDWKTLKTSIKDIKDIHLKSYCYSANYVHSILADGYKFNTDNWKNLNFQREVNKTSIAWSLGYMLTLSNMIPAEGKITKLPINNVLFTGLLLLFSALTIITLTYLVIALVRFCY
;
A
#
# COMPACT_ATOMS: atom_id res chain seq x y z
N MET A 1 -22.56 -7.39 -2.88
CA MET A 1 -22.61 -7.71 -1.42
C MET A 1 -23.46 -8.95 -1.23
N LYS A 2 -23.14 -9.84 -0.27
CA LYS A 2 -23.87 -11.11 -0.05
C LYS A 2 -25.24 -10.92 0.61
N ASN A 3 -25.40 -9.84 1.39
CA ASN A 3 -26.66 -9.49 2.04
C ASN A 3 -26.78 -7.95 2.10
N GLU A 4 -27.37 -7.39 1.06
CA GLU A 4 -27.58 -5.94 0.94
C GLU A 4 -28.48 -5.40 2.05
N GLU A 5 -29.51 -6.15 2.43
CA GLU A 5 -30.42 -5.76 3.51
C GLU A 5 -29.70 -5.61 4.85
N THR A 6 -28.86 -6.58 5.21
CA THR A 6 -28.06 -6.51 6.46
C THR A 6 -27.05 -5.37 6.41
N SER A 7 -26.38 -5.18 5.27
CA SER A 7 -25.47 -4.04 5.07
C SER A 7 -26.20 -2.70 5.26
N ASN A 8 -27.38 -2.56 4.67
CA ASN A 8 -28.21 -1.36 4.78
C ASN A 8 -28.74 -1.15 6.20
N ALA A 9 -29.10 -2.22 6.91
CA ALA A 9 -29.50 -2.15 8.32
C ALA A 9 -28.36 -1.65 9.21
N ILE A 10 -27.15 -2.20 9.05
CA ILE A 10 -25.97 -1.75 9.80
C ILE A 10 -25.65 -0.28 9.49
N LEU A 11 -25.66 0.12 8.20
CA LEU A 11 -25.43 1.51 7.81
C LEU A 11 -26.49 2.45 8.39
N LYS A 12 -27.75 2.03 8.44
CA LYS A 12 -28.84 2.81 9.05
C LYS A 12 -28.59 3.02 10.54
N ASP A 13 -28.20 1.97 11.26
CA ASP A 13 -27.91 2.06 12.69
C ASP A 13 -26.71 2.98 12.96
N ILE A 14 -25.66 2.87 12.16
CA ILE A 14 -24.49 3.77 12.22
C ILE A 14 -24.91 5.23 11.95
N LYS A 15 -25.72 5.48 10.91
CA LYS A 15 -26.22 6.82 10.59
C LYS A 15 -27.03 7.41 11.74
N ASN A 16 -27.93 6.63 12.34
CA ASN A 16 -28.74 7.06 13.47
C ASN A 16 -27.87 7.43 14.68
N TYR A 17 -26.90 6.55 15.02
CA TYR A 17 -25.98 6.80 16.12
C TYR A 17 -25.13 8.05 15.87
N LEU A 18 -24.47 8.16 14.72
CA LEU A 18 -23.59 9.30 14.43
C LEU A 18 -24.35 10.63 14.32
N SER A 19 -25.59 10.61 13.82
CA SER A 19 -26.46 11.80 13.78
C SER A 19 -26.91 12.28 15.17
N SER A 20 -26.86 11.41 16.18
CA SER A 20 -27.22 11.75 17.56
C SER A 20 -26.09 12.44 18.34
N LEU A 21 -24.86 12.41 17.81
CA LEU A 21 -23.68 13.02 18.44
C LEU A 21 -23.61 14.53 18.13
N PRO A 22 -22.91 15.34 18.95
CA PRO A 22 -22.82 16.79 18.77
C PRO A 22 -21.91 17.23 17.61
N PHE A 23 -21.63 16.35 16.65
CA PHE A 23 -20.82 16.63 15.47
C PHE A 23 -21.71 16.92 14.26
N ASN A 24 -21.21 17.70 13.31
CA ASN A 24 -21.88 17.91 12.03
C ASN A 24 -21.73 16.65 11.15
N PHE A 25 -22.54 15.63 11.44
CA PHE A 25 -22.53 14.37 10.70
C PHE A 25 -22.89 14.59 9.22
N GLN A 26 -22.00 14.16 8.33
CA GLN A 26 -22.20 14.29 6.88
C GLN A 26 -22.83 13.04 6.27
N ASN A 27 -22.17 11.89 6.41
CA ASN A 27 -22.61 10.65 5.79
C ASN A 27 -21.91 9.43 6.43
N ALA A 28 -22.51 8.25 6.23
CA ALA A 28 -21.88 6.96 6.43
C ALA A 28 -22.24 6.06 5.23
N SER A 29 -21.24 5.67 4.45
CA SER A 29 -21.40 4.86 3.25
C SER A 29 -20.23 3.90 3.07
N ILE A 30 -20.40 2.91 2.20
CA ILE A 30 -19.31 2.04 1.76
C ILE A 30 -18.65 2.72 0.58
N ILE A 31 -17.34 2.98 0.68
CA ILE A 31 -16.54 3.49 -0.45
C ILE A 31 -16.19 2.34 -1.40
N SER A 32 -16.00 2.67 -2.67
CA SER A 32 -15.45 1.74 -3.65
C SER A 32 -13.97 1.45 -3.37
N GLY A 33 -13.46 0.33 -3.89
CA GLY A 33 -12.04 0.00 -3.74
C GLY A 33 -11.11 0.96 -4.48
N GLN A 34 -11.57 1.52 -5.61
CA GLN A 34 -10.85 2.56 -6.34
C GLN A 34 -10.75 3.86 -5.54
N GLU A 35 -11.84 4.28 -4.88
CA GLU A 35 -11.81 5.42 -3.95
C GLU A 35 -10.84 5.16 -2.78
N GLU A 36 -10.87 3.97 -2.17
CA GLU A 36 -9.94 3.61 -1.09
C GLU A 36 -8.46 3.75 -1.53
N GLY A 37 -8.13 3.21 -2.71
CA GLY A 37 -6.78 3.31 -3.28
C GLY A 37 -6.36 4.74 -3.62
N LEU A 38 -7.25 5.50 -4.28
CA LEU A 38 -7.02 6.90 -4.64
C LEU A 38 -6.81 7.78 -3.39
N TYR A 39 -7.67 7.66 -2.37
CA TYR A 39 -7.53 8.43 -1.14
C TYR A 39 -6.27 8.05 -0.36
N GLY A 40 -5.86 6.78 -0.38
CA GLY A 40 -4.55 6.36 0.13
C GLY A 40 -3.39 7.07 -0.57
N TRP A 41 -3.42 7.13 -1.90
CA TRP A 41 -2.43 7.84 -2.70
C TRP A 41 -2.40 9.35 -2.42
N ILE A 42 -3.57 9.98 -2.27
CA ILE A 42 -3.67 11.39 -1.87
C ILE A 42 -3.03 11.59 -0.49
N THR A 43 -3.33 10.75 0.50
CA THR A 43 -2.72 10.83 1.83
C THR A 43 -1.20 10.77 1.77
N VAL A 44 -0.64 9.77 1.07
CA VAL A 44 0.81 9.56 0.97
C VAL A 44 1.49 10.81 0.40
N ASN A 45 0.95 11.34 -0.70
CA ASN A 45 1.55 12.47 -1.40
C ASN A 45 1.33 13.80 -0.67
N TYR A 46 0.19 13.97 -0.02
CA TYR A 46 -0.07 15.13 0.83
C TYR A 46 0.92 15.19 2.00
N LEU A 47 1.08 14.09 2.75
CA LEU A 47 1.98 14.05 3.91
C LEU A 47 3.45 14.20 3.54
N LYS A 48 3.84 13.79 2.32
CA LYS A 48 5.19 13.96 1.79
C LYS A 48 5.44 15.34 1.16
N GLY A 49 4.41 16.18 1.03
CA GLY A 49 4.54 17.50 0.40
C GLY A 49 4.72 17.44 -1.12
N ASN A 50 4.27 16.38 -1.78
CA ASN A 50 4.49 16.18 -3.22
C ASN A 50 3.52 17.00 -4.11
N PHE A 51 2.48 17.60 -3.52
CA PHE A 51 1.52 18.42 -4.26
C PHE A 51 1.87 19.91 -4.24
N LEU A 52 2.49 20.40 -3.16
CA LEU A 52 2.76 21.80 -2.94
C LEU A 52 4.10 21.98 -2.24
N GLU A 53 4.89 22.94 -2.72
CA GLU A 53 6.11 23.42 -2.10
C GLU A 53 5.99 24.92 -1.80
N LYS A 54 6.57 25.36 -0.69
CA LYS A 54 6.61 26.77 -0.32
C LYS A 54 7.87 27.42 -0.89
N THR A 55 7.69 28.46 -1.69
CA THR A 55 8.81 29.26 -2.24
C THR A 55 9.46 30.16 -1.19
N LEU A 56 10.62 30.73 -1.54
CA LEU A 56 11.31 31.78 -0.76
C LEU A 56 10.40 33.00 -0.46
N TRP A 57 9.40 33.25 -1.31
CA TRP A 57 8.42 34.34 -1.18
C TRP A 57 7.19 33.93 -0.37
N ASN A 58 7.23 32.80 0.34
CA ASN A 58 6.09 32.22 1.07
C ASN A 58 4.86 31.89 0.20
N ALA A 59 5.01 31.88 -1.13
CA ALA A 59 3.94 31.48 -2.05
C ALA A 59 3.96 29.96 -2.27
N TRP A 60 2.79 29.35 -2.34
CA TRP A 60 2.62 27.94 -2.66
C TRP A 60 2.71 27.73 -4.17
N VAL A 61 3.59 26.81 -4.58
CA VAL A 61 3.75 26.40 -5.97
C VAL A 61 3.73 24.89 -6.08
N HIS A 62 3.35 24.38 -7.25
CA HIS A 62 3.57 22.97 -7.54
C HIS A 62 5.06 22.71 -7.66
N PRO A 63 5.61 21.70 -6.98
CA PRO A 63 7.05 21.49 -6.99
C PRO A 63 7.53 21.07 -8.39
N HIS A 64 8.52 21.78 -8.91
CA HIS A 64 9.05 21.53 -10.26
C HIS A 64 9.64 20.12 -10.36
N GLY A 65 9.09 19.29 -11.25
CA GLY A 65 9.54 17.92 -11.44
C GLY A 65 9.14 16.95 -10.30
N ALA A 66 8.19 17.34 -9.44
CA ALA A 66 7.66 16.47 -8.40
C ALA A 66 7.14 15.16 -9.00
N LYS A 67 7.77 14.06 -8.62
CA LYS A 67 7.25 12.72 -8.83
C LYS A 67 6.42 12.36 -7.62
N THR A 68 5.16 12.03 -7.85
CA THR A 68 4.31 11.46 -6.80
C THR A 68 4.77 10.05 -6.46
N VAL A 69 4.48 9.63 -5.24
CA VAL A 69 4.83 8.31 -4.70
C VAL A 69 3.60 7.42 -4.78
N GLY A 70 3.78 6.19 -5.27
CA GLY A 70 2.75 5.17 -5.29
C GLY A 70 2.36 4.71 -3.89
N SER A 71 1.15 4.20 -3.77
CA SER A 71 0.49 3.83 -2.52
C SER A 71 0.08 2.36 -2.59
N LEU A 72 0.54 1.56 -1.64
CA LEU A 72 0.17 0.14 -1.50
C LEU A 72 -0.46 -0.09 -0.12
N ASP A 73 -1.73 -0.44 -0.12
CA ASP A 73 -2.51 -0.72 1.09
C ASP A 73 -2.77 -2.22 1.20
N LEU A 74 -2.58 -2.79 2.40
CA LEU A 74 -2.94 -4.18 2.68
C LEU A 74 -3.84 -4.23 3.90
N GLY A 75 -5.14 -4.21 3.63
CA GLY A 75 -6.19 -4.38 4.62
C GLY A 75 -6.44 -5.85 4.96
N GLY A 76 -7.52 -6.07 5.72
CA GLY A 76 -7.96 -7.41 6.12
C GLY A 76 -8.66 -8.17 5.00
N ALA A 77 -9.49 -7.48 4.19
CA ALA A 77 -10.34 -8.10 3.18
C ALA A 77 -9.95 -7.77 1.72
N SER A 78 -9.30 -6.62 1.50
CA SER A 78 -8.77 -6.19 0.21
C SER A 78 -7.35 -5.64 0.34
N THR A 79 -6.74 -5.39 -0.81
CA THR A 79 -5.46 -4.72 -0.95
C THR A 79 -5.52 -3.83 -2.19
N GLN A 80 -4.89 -2.67 -2.10
CA GLN A 80 -4.97 -1.62 -3.10
C GLN A 80 -3.58 -1.24 -3.58
N ILE A 81 -3.50 -0.96 -4.87
CA ILE A 81 -2.36 -0.33 -5.51
C ILE A 81 -2.85 0.94 -6.19
N ALA A 82 -2.14 2.05 -5.99
CA ALA A 82 -2.43 3.32 -6.65
C ALA A 82 -1.14 4.08 -6.98
N PHE A 83 -0.96 4.51 -8.23
CA PHE A 83 0.20 5.31 -8.63
C PHE A 83 -0.08 6.14 -9.89
N ALA A 84 0.68 7.23 -10.07
CA ALA A 84 0.55 8.07 -11.24
C ALA A 84 1.12 7.37 -12.50
N THR A 85 0.39 7.48 -13.60
CA THR A 85 0.76 6.93 -14.91
C THR A 85 1.07 8.04 -15.90
N SER A 86 1.46 7.66 -17.13
CA SER A 86 1.58 8.61 -18.24
C SER A 86 0.23 9.20 -18.66
N ASP A 87 0.27 10.34 -19.34
CA ASP A 87 -0.93 11.10 -19.76
C ASP A 87 -1.79 10.35 -20.79
N ASP A 88 -1.18 9.43 -21.54
CA ASP A 88 -1.79 8.60 -22.57
C ASP A 88 -2.35 7.26 -22.03
N ALA A 89 -2.13 6.94 -20.75
CA ALA A 89 -2.65 5.73 -20.13
C ALA A 89 -4.20 5.74 -20.17
N LYS A 90 -4.77 4.61 -20.61
CA LYS A 90 -6.22 4.40 -20.70
C LYS A 90 -6.56 3.02 -20.14
N GLY A 91 -7.66 2.95 -19.41
CA GLY A 91 -8.17 1.73 -18.81
C GLY A 91 -9.28 2.04 -17.81
N GLU A 92 -10.04 1.02 -17.41
CA GLU A 92 -11.12 1.13 -16.43
C GLU A 92 -10.61 1.57 -15.04
N ASP A 93 -9.36 1.23 -14.73
CA ASP A 93 -8.70 1.56 -13.47
C ASP A 93 -7.86 2.85 -13.52
N ILE A 94 -7.97 3.63 -14.60
CA ILE A 94 -7.31 4.94 -14.70
C ILE A 94 -8.30 6.04 -14.31
N ILE A 95 -8.05 6.70 -13.19
CA ILE A 95 -8.83 7.83 -12.70
C ILE A 95 -8.08 9.13 -12.95
N LYS A 96 -8.77 10.10 -13.55
CA LYS A 96 -8.25 11.47 -13.70
C LYS A 96 -8.73 12.32 -12.53
N VAL A 97 -7.80 12.94 -11.83
CA VAL A 97 -8.10 13.87 -10.73
C VAL A 97 -7.37 15.18 -10.94
N SER A 98 -8.00 16.29 -10.53
CA SER A 98 -7.36 17.60 -10.50
C SER A 98 -7.13 18.01 -9.05
N LEU A 99 -5.87 18.24 -8.69
CA LEU A 99 -5.45 18.64 -7.34
C LEU A 99 -4.61 19.90 -7.46
N TYR A 100 -5.07 20.97 -6.83
CA TYR A 100 -4.46 22.31 -6.87
C TYR A 100 -4.26 22.87 -8.29
N GLY A 101 -5.13 22.56 -9.25
CA GLY A 101 -5.02 23.00 -10.64
C GLY A 101 -4.07 22.15 -11.51
N TYR A 102 -3.61 21.02 -10.99
CA TYR A 102 -2.79 20.05 -11.72
C TYR A 102 -3.56 18.76 -11.92
N GLU A 103 -3.60 18.28 -13.17
CA GLU A 103 -4.22 17.02 -13.51
C GLU A 103 -3.26 15.85 -13.28
N TYR A 104 -3.79 14.76 -12.73
CA TYR A 104 -3.07 13.51 -12.51
C TYR A 104 -3.89 12.35 -13.06
N ASN A 105 -3.26 11.53 -13.90
CA ASN A 105 -3.77 10.21 -14.25
C ASN A 105 -3.26 9.19 -13.23
N ILE A 106 -4.18 8.61 -12.46
CA ILE A 106 -3.86 7.65 -11.41
C ILE A 106 -4.39 6.29 -11.82
N TYR A 107 -3.50 5.32 -11.99
CA TYR A 107 -3.92 3.92 -11.96
C TYR A 107 -4.26 3.56 -10.53
N THR A 108 -5.46 3.02 -10.29
CA THR A 108 -5.83 2.44 -9.00
C THR A 108 -6.69 1.20 -9.17
N HIS A 109 -6.29 0.12 -8.49
CA HIS A 109 -7.05 -1.11 -8.48
C HIS A 109 -7.12 -1.68 -7.07
N SER A 110 -8.25 -2.33 -6.76
CA SER A 110 -8.52 -2.96 -5.47
C SER A 110 -8.85 -4.43 -5.64
N PHE A 111 -7.97 -5.30 -5.13
CA PHE A 111 -8.14 -6.74 -5.16
C PHE A 111 -8.94 -7.19 -3.93
N LEU A 112 -10.26 -7.28 -4.08
CA LEU A 112 -11.13 -7.89 -3.05
C LEU A 112 -10.76 -9.37 -2.85
N CYS A 113 -10.87 -9.88 -1.62
CA CYS A 113 -10.43 -11.22 -1.23
C CYS A 113 -8.90 -11.46 -1.26
N TYR A 114 -8.13 -10.40 -1.52
CA TYR A 114 -6.67 -10.35 -1.40
C TYR A 114 -6.22 -9.44 -0.24
N GLY A 115 -7.12 -9.08 0.66
CA GLY A 115 -6.70 -8.62 1.99
C GLY A 115 -6.11 -9.78 2.77
N LYS A 116 -5.20 -9.47 3.69
CA LYS A 116 -4.39 -10.47 4.40
C LYS A 116 -5.22 -11.54 5.13
N ASN A 117 -6.35 -11.18 5.74
CA ASN A 117 -7.17 -12.13 6.50
C ASN A 117 -8.00 -13.02 5.58
N GLU A 118 -8.60 -12.45 4.53
CA GLU A 118 -9.40 -13.21 3.57
C GLU A 118 -8.53 -14.10 2.68
N ALA A 119 -7.33 -13.65 2.33
CA ALA A 119 -6.34 -14.47 1.66
C ALA A 119 -5.83 -15.62 2.56
N GLU A 120 -5.69 -15.41 3.88
CA GLU A 120 -5.34 -16.48 4.82
C GLU A 120 -6.44 -17.55 4.85
N LYS A 121 -7.72 -17.14 4.88
CA LYS A 121 -8.85 -18.07 4.79
C LYS A 121 -8.83 -18.89 3.50
N ARG A 122 -8.46 -18.30 2.36
CA ARG A 122 -8.29 -19.03 1.09
C ARG A 122 -7.18 -20.07 1.16
N VAL A 123 -6.05 -19.74 1.80
CA VAL A 123 -4.97 -20.70 2.07
C VAL A 123 -5.44 -21.84 2.96
N LEU A 124 -6.16 -21.54 4.05
CA LEU A 124 -6.71 -22.55 4.96
C LEU A 124 -7.74 -23.46 4.26
N ALA A 125 -8.62 -22.87 3.46
CA ALA A 125 -9.64 -23.59 2.68
C ALA A 125 -8.98 -24.55 1.67
N LYS A 126 -7.95 -24.08 0.95
CA LYS A 126 -7.19 -24.91 0.02
C LYS A 126 -6.51 -26.09 0.71
N LEU A 127 -5.83 -25.85 1.84
CA LEU A 127 -5.22 -26.91 2.64
C LEU A 127 -6.24 -27.94 3.11
N ALA A 128 -7.38 -27.51 3.65
CA ALA A 128 -8.41 -28.40 4.16
C ALA A 128 -9.10 -29.22 3.05
N LYS A 129 -9.13 -28.72 1.82
CA LYS A 129 -9.70 -29.41 0.65
C LYS A 129 -8.75 -30.46 0.05
N GLU A 130 -7.43 -30.25 0.17
CA GLU A 130 -6.41 -31.15 -0.37
C GLU A 130 -6.15 -32.39 0.52
N THR A 131 -6.61 -32.39 1.78
CA THR A 131 -6.45 -33.54 2.67
C THR A 131 -7.60 -34.54 2.56
N THR A 132 -7.28 -35.83 2.54
CA THR A 132 -8.27 -36.92 2.64
C THR A 132 -8.99 -36.92 4.00
N ASN A 133 -8.30 -36.46 5.05
CA ASN A 133 -8.88 -36.19 6.36
C ASN A 133 -8.87 -34.68 6.66
N TRP A 134 -10.00 -34.04 6.46
CA TRP A 134 -10.19 -32.60 6.66
C TRP A 134 -10.24 -32.17 8.14
N THR A 135 -10.25 -33.10 9.10
CA THR A 135 -10.21 -32.73 10.54
C THR A 135 -8.81 -32.49 11.06
N THR A 136 -7.78 -33.02 10.37
CA THR A 136 -6.39 -32.99 10.82
C THR A 136 -5.52 -32.54 9.65
N VAL A 137 -5.18 -31.25 9.62
CA VAL A 137 -4.55 -30.61 8.47
C VAL A 137 -3.14 -30.14 8.84
N LYS A 138 -2.12 -30.59 8.10
CA LYS A 138 -0.76 -30.09 8.26
C LYS A 138 -0.65 -28.70 7.62
N HIS A 139 -0.14 -27.74 8.37
CA HIS A 139 -0.05 -26.34 7.94
C HIS A 139 1.42 -25.92 7.78
N PRO A 140 1.96 -25.82 6.55
CA PRO A 140 3.37 -25.55 6.34
C PRO A 140 3.82 -24.17 6.83
N CYS A 141 2.94 -23.17 6.75
CA CYS A 141 3.25 -21.81 7.23
C CYS A 141 3.12 -21.61 8.74
N TYR A 142 2.45 -22.50 9.48
CA TYR A 142 2.38 -22.37 10.92
C TYR A 142 3.64 -22.96 11.55
N PRO A 143 4.13 -22.36 12.65
CA PRO A 143 5.33 -22.83 13.30
C PRO A 143 5.10 -24.21 13.94
N SER A 144 6.09 -25.09 13.84
CA SER A 144 6.07 -26.40 14.49
C SER A 144 5.88 -26.25 16.01
N GLY A 145 5.07 -27.15 16.58
CA GLY A 145 4.64 -27.05 17.97
C GLY A 145 3.48 -26.07 18.23
N TYR A 146 2.98 -25.37 17.21
CA TYR A 146 1.73 -24.62 17.28
C TYR A 146 0.59 -25.40 16.62
N ASN A 147 -0.48 -25.63 17.38
CA ASN A 147 -1.70 -26.28 16.92
C ASN A 147 -2.90 -25.41 17.25
N ILE A 148 -3.87 -25.33 16.34
CA ILE A 148 -5.11 -24.58 16.56
C ILE A 148 -6.30 -25.35 16.00
N SER A 149 -7.39 -25.38 16.75
CA SER A 149 -8.69 -25.87 16.29
C SER A 149 -9.58 -24.67 15.98
N MET A 150 -10.16 -24.65 14.78
CA MET A 150 -11.07 -23.59 14.33
C MET A 150 -12.36 -24.21 13.83
N ILE A 151 -13.49 -23.52 13.97
CA ILE A 151 -14.74 -23.98 13.36
C ILE A 151 -14.66 -23.79 11.84
N ALA A 152 -15.28 -24.70 11.09
CA ALA A 152 -15.27 -24.66 9.62
C ALA A 152 -15.87 -23.35 9.08
N GLU A 153 -16.78 -22.71 9.81
CA GLU A 153 -17.30 -21.37 9.49
C GLU A 153 -16.23 -20.28 9.42
N ASP A 154 -15.19 -20.32 10.28
CA ASP A 154 -14.11 -19.32 10.25
C ASP A 154 -13.27 -19.42 8.97
N VAL A 155 -13.26 -20.59 8.32
CA VAL A 155 -12.51 -20.87 7.08
C VAL A 155 -13.42 -20.69 5.85
N PHE A 156 -14.62 -21.28 5.87
CA PHE A 156 -15.51 -21.41 4.71
C PHE A 156 -16.75 -20.49 4.74
N GLY A 157 -16.94 -19.73 5.83
CA GLY A 157 -18.07 -18.82 6.00
C GLY A 157 -17.98 -17.56 5.13
N SER A 158 -16.77 -17.17 4.75
CA SER A 158 -16.52 -16.01 3.88
C SER A 158 -17.04 -16.20 2.46
N GLU A 159 -17.37 -15.10 1.80
CA GLU A 159 -17.65 -15.08 0.37
C GLU A 159 -16.41 -15.43 -0.47
N CYS A 160 -15.22 -15.11 0.05
CA CYS A 160 -13.93 -15.35 -0.61
C CYS A 160 -13.54 -16.83 -0.67
N THR A 161 -14.19 -17.70 0.12
CA THR A 161 -13.90 -19.15 0.19
C THR A 161 -15.12 -20.00 -0.16
N LYS A 162 -16.20 -19.39 -0.67
CA LYS A 162 -17.46 -20.09 -0.97
C LYS A 162 -17.29 -21.23 -1.99
N ASN A 163 -16.39 -21.04 -2.96
CA ASN A 163 -16.15 -22.02 -4.03
C ASN A 163 -15.22 -23.16 -3.58
N ASP A 164 -14.61 -23.04 -2.39
CA ASP A 164 -13.69 -24.01 -1.83
C ASP A 164 -14.32 -24.90 -0.75
N ARG A 165 -15.62 -24.75 -0.52
CA ARG A 165 -16.40 -25.57 0.42
C ARG A 165 -16.35 -27.06 0.02
N PRO A 166 -16.05 -27.99 0.94
CA PRO A 166 -16.15 -29.43 0.69
C PRO A 166 -17.60 -29.85 0.36
N ARG A 167 -17.80 -31.01 -0.28
CA ARG A 167 -19.16 -31.49 -0.64
C ARG A 167 -19.99 -31.89 0.57
N GLU A 168 -19.38 -32.55 1.55
CA GLU A 168 -19.99 -32.94 2.82
C GLU A 168 -19.30 -32.19 3.95
N TYR A 169 -19.89 -31.09 4.42
CA TYR A 169 -19.34 -30.33 5.54
C TYR A 169 -20.44 -29.73 6.42
N SER A 170 -20.14 -29.62 7.71
CA SER A 170 -20.94 -28.85 8.67
C SER A 170 -20.13 -27.64 9.10
N LEU A 171 -20.73 -26.45 9.03
CA LEU A 171 -20.11 -25.18 9.45
C LEU A 171 -19.66 -25.21 10.93
N LYS A 172 -20.31 -26.04 11.75
CA LYS A 172 -20.00 -26.19 13.18
C LYS A 172 -18.93 -27.23 13.50
N ARG A 173 -18.37 -27.92 12.49
CA ARG A 173 -17.32 -28.91 12.72
C ARG A 173 -15.96 -28.23 12.90
N TYR A 174 -15.14 -28.78 13.78
CA TYR A 174 -13.79 -28.30 14.03
C TYR A 174 -12.78 -28.89 13.03
N ILE A 175 -11.83 -28.05 12.65
CA ILE A 175 -10.65 -28.39 11.85
C ILE A 175 -9.42 -28.06 12.69
N THR A 176 -8.54 -29.03 12.88
CA THR A 176 -7.29 -28.85 13.62
C THR A 176 -6.12 -28.71 12.66
N PHE A 177 -5.45 -27.56 12.72
CA PHE A 177 -4.25 -27.26 11.96
C PHE A 177 -3.00 -27.50 12.80
N PHE A 178 -2.03 -28.22 12.25
CA PHE A 178 -0.76 -28.58 12.90
C PHE A 178 0.40 -27.91 12.18
N GLY A 179 1.10 -27.00 12.84
CA GLY A 179 2.23 -26.29 12.26
C GLY A 179 3.41 -27.19 11.91
N GLN A 180 4.15 -26.86 10.85
CA GLN A 180 5.26 -27.66 10.32
C GLN A 180 6.56 -26.87 10.14
N SER A 181 6.56 -25.54 10.21
CA SER A 181 7.73 -24.69 9.91
C SER A 181 8.41 -25.08 8.60
N ASN A 182 7.66 -25.15 7.50
CA ASN A 182 8.18 -25.55 6.18
C ASN A 182 8.11 -24.35 5.21
N PRO A 183 9.20 -23.57 5.07
CA PRO A 183 9.22 -22.37 4.22
C PRO A 183 8.89 -22.65 2.76
N GLN A 184 9.42 -23.74 2.19
CA GLN A 184 9.27 -24.08 0.78
C GLN A 184 7.83 -24.44 0.45
N GLN A 185 7.21 -25.30 1.25
CA GLN A 185 5.80 -25.65 1.09
C GLN A 185 4.90 -24.47 1.40
N CYS A 186 5.25 -23.63 2.37
CA CYS A 186 4.49 -22.41 2.66
C CYS A 186 4.49 -21.47 1.46
N LYS A 187 5.66 -21.22 0.85
CA LYS A 187 5.77 -20.39 -0.36
C LYS A 187 4.87 -20.94 -1.47
N ALA A 188 5.01 -22.22 -1.81
CA ALA A 188 4.23 -22.85 -2.87
C ALA A 188 2.71 -22.77 -2.61
N LEU A 189 2.30 -23.03 -1.36
CA LEU A 189 0.89 -22.94 -0.95
C LEU A 189 0.36 -21.50 -1.08
N VAL A 190 1.10 -20.51 -0.60
CA VAL A 190 0.63 -19.11 -0.65
C VAL A 190 0.59 -18.60 -2.09
N SER A 191 1.60 -18.87 -2.91
CA SER A 191 1.59 -18.47 -4.33
C SER A 191 0.43 -19.11 -5.10
N SER A 192 -0.06 -20.28 -4.69
CA SER A 192 -1.11 -21.00 -5.39
C SER A 192 -2.51 -20.37 -5.31
N ILE A 193 -2.72 -19.37 -4.45
CA ILE A 193 -4.00 -18.65 -4.40
C ILE A 193 -4.10 -17.51 -5.43
N PHE A 194 -3.00 -17.18 -6.10
CA PHE A 194 -2.96 -16.17 -7.16
C PHE A 194 -3.09 -16.85 -8.53
N ASP A 195 -3.97 -16.37 -9.41
CA ASP A 195 -3.95 -16.79 -10.81
C ASP A 195 -2.93 -15.97 -11.60
N LEU A 196 -1.68 -16.45 -11.57
CA LEU A 196 -0.59 -15.87 -12.35
C LEU A 196 -0.64 -16.29 -13.84
N LYS A 197 -1.39 -17.34 -14.18
CA LYS A 197 -1.41 -17.91 -15.54
C LYS A 197 -2.12 -17.00 -16.51
N SER A 198 -3.21 -16.38 -16.07
CA SER A 198 -3.96 -15.41 -16.87
C SER A 198 -3.14 -14.20 -17.32
N CYS A 199 -2.02 -13.90 -16.66
CA CYS A 199 -1.12 -12.80 -17.00
C CYS A 199 0.19 -13.23 -17.71
N GLN A 200 0.43 -14.53 -17.98
CA GLN A 200 1.75 -15.01 -18.45
C GLN A 200 2.25 -14.39 -19.76
N ARG A 201 1.36 -13.87 -20.61
CA ARG A 201 1.70 -13.30 -21.92
C ARG A 201 1.48 -11.78 -21.99
N ALA A 202 1.11 -11.15 -20.90
CA ALA A 202 0.79 -9.73 -20.84
C ALA A 202 1.80 -9.02 -19.94
N GLU A 203 2.60 -8.13 -20.54
CA GLU A 203 3.56 -7.29 -19.78
C GLU A 203 2.82 -6.34 -18.83
N ASN A 204 1.67 -5.82 -19.26
CA ASN A 204 0.84 -4.90 -18.50
C ASN A 204 -0.27 -5.64 -17.74
N CYS A 205 0.12 -6.58 -16.88
CA CYS A 205 -0.80 -7.41 -16.11
C CYS A 205 -0.21 -7.73 -14.74
N SER A 206 -1.06 -7.71 -13.73
CA SER A 206 -0.68 -8.09 -12.37
C SER A 206 -0.89 -9.60 -12.16
N PHE A 207 -2.07 -9.98 -11.71
CA PHE A 207 -2.59 -11.34 -11.56
C PHE A 207 -4.11 -11.36 -11.78
N ASP A 208 -4.72 -12.55 -11.87
CA ASP A 208 -6.15 -12.74 -12.14
C ASP A 208 -6.63 -12.08 -13.46
N GLY A 209 -5.71 -11.87 -14.41
CA GLY A 209 -5.99 -11.19 -15.68
C GLY A 209 -6.21 -9.68 -15.57
N VAL A 210 -5.91 -9.08 -14.41
CA VAL A 210 -6.10 -7.65 -14.17
C VAL A 210 -4.97 -6.84 -14.80
N TYR A 211 -5.34 -5.91 -15.69
CA TYR A 211 -4.42 -4.96 -16.28
C TYR A 211 -3.69 -4.15 -15.22
N GLN A 212 -2.38 -3.99 -15.36
CA GLN A 212 -1.58 -3.11 -14.52
C GLN A 212 -0.50 -2.47 -15.38
N PRO A 213 -0.36 -1.13 -15.41
CA PRO A 213 0.76 -0.46 -16.07
C PRO A 213 2.11 -0.87 -15.44
N PRO A 214 3.24 -0.72 -16.15
CA PRO A 214 4.55 -0.90 -15.56
C PRO A 214 4.73 0.03 -14.35
N LEU A 215 5.30 -0.51 -13.27
CA LEU A 215 5.56 0.28 -12.07
C LEU A 215 6.51 1.44 -12.39
N SER A 216 6.19 2.63 -11.90
CA SER A 216 7.02 3.83 -12.07
C SER A 216 7.13 4.61 -10.77
N GLY A 217 8.33 5.09 -10.48
CA GLY A 217 8.63 5.89 -9.29
C GLY A 217 8.79 5.08 -8.00
N ASP A 218 8.74 5.80 -6.89
CA ASP A 218 8.80 5.25 -5.54
C ASP A 218 7.42 4.82 -5.04
N PHE A 219 7.38 3.84 -4.15
CA PHE A 219 6.16 3.34 -3.53
C PHE A 219 6.28 3.34 -2.01
N VAL A 220 5.16 3.60 -1.35
CA VAL A 220 4.99 3.40 0.09
C VAL A 220 3.99 2.27 0.31
N ALA A 221 4.44 1.25 1.03
CA ALA A 221 3.62 0.13 1.45
C ALA A 221 3.33 0.22 2.95
N TYR A 222 2.06 0.32 3.31
CA TYR A 222 1.61 0.55 4.68
C TYR A 222 0.61 -0.53 5.14
N ALA A 223 0.01 -0.33 6.31
CA ALA A 223 -0.91 -1.29 6.93
C ALA A 223 -0.29 -2.71 7.02
N GLY A 224 -0.95 -3.73 6.49
CA GLY A 224 -0.51 -5.12 6.55
C GLY A 224 0.87 -5.36 5.94
N PHE A 225 1.30 -4.56 4.96
CA PHE A 225 2.65 -4.62 4.39
C PHE A 225 3.70 -4.23 5.43
N TYR A 226 3.52 -3.05 6.05
CA TYR A 226 4.44 -2.55 7.08
C TYR A 226 4.57 -3.51 8.25
N TRP A 227 3.45 -3.97 8.83
CA TRP A 227 3.49 -4.85 10.00
C TRP A 227 4.18 -6.19 9.71
N THR A 228 4.04 -6.68 8.47
CA THR A 228 4.73 -7.91 8.03
C THR A 228 6.24 -7.67 7.89
N ALA A 229 6.66 -6.58 7.26
CA ALA A 229 8.07 -6.22 7.13
C ALA A 229 8.72 -5.95 8.50
N TRP A 230 8.00 -5.28 9.40
CA TRP A 230 8.43 -5.01 10.77
C TRP A 230 8.63 -6.31 11.57
N ALA A 231 7.71 -7.26 11.48
CA ALA A 231 7.84 -8.55 12.16
C ALA A 231 9.06 -9.37 11.68
N LEU A 232 9.45 -9.19 10.41
CA LEU A 232 10.65 -9.76 9.82
C LEU A 232 11.92 -8.93 10.09
N LYS A 233 11.81 -7.73 10.69
CA LYS A 233 12.88 -6.75 10.88
C LYS A 233 13.53 -6.29 9.57
N VAL A 234 12.70 -6.08 8.54
CA VAL A 234 13.13 -5.63 7.20
C VAL A 234 12.36 -4.39 6.72
N ASP A 235 11.63 -3.70 7.59
CA ASP A 235 10.88 -2.49 7.28
C ASP A 235 11.76 -1.31 6.80
N GLY A 236 13.03 -1.28 7.23
CA GLY A 236 14.04 -0.35 6.70
C GLY A 236 14.88 -0.89 5.52
N SER A 237 14.65 -2.13 5.08
CA SER A 237 15.46 -2.75 4.03
C SER A 237 14.92 -2.44 2.64
N LYS A 238 15.85 -2.20 1.71
CA LYS A 238 15.59 -1.94 0.29
C LYS A 238 16.00 -3.10 -0.62
N SER A 239 16.28 -4.28 -0.05
CA SER A 239 16.74 -5.47 -0.78
C SER A 239 15.71 -6.60 -0.71
N MET A 240 15.31 -7.09 -1.88
CA MET A 240 14.43 -8.25 -2.03
C MET A 240 15.08 -9.51 -1.47
N GLU A 241 16.40 -9.66 -1.61
CA GLU A 241 17.19 -10.78 -1.08
C GLU A 241 17.13 -10.80 0.45
N THR A 242 17.29 -9.63 1.07
CA THR A 242 17.20 -9.48 2.53
C THR A 242 15.80 -9.83 3.02
N PHE A 243 14.75 -9.40 2.32
CA PHE A 243 13.37 -9.79 2.62
C PHE A 243 13.22 -11.32 2.55
N ASN A 244 13.66 -11.94 1.46
CA ASN A 244 13.54 -13.38 1.22
C ASN A 244 14.30 -14.22 2.25
N MET A 245 15.50 -13.79 2.62
CA MET A 245 16.32 -14.46 3.62
C MET A 245 15.66 -14.41 5.01
N ASN A 246 15.19 -13.25 5.44
CA ASN A 246 14.52 -13.09 6.73
C ASN A 246 13.17 -13.81 6.77
N MET A 247 12.42 -13.80 5.67
CA MET A 247 11.20 -14.60 5.51
C MET A 247 11.49 -16.10 5.71
N LYS A 248 12.49 -16.64 5.00
CA LYS A 248 12.89 -18.05 5.13
C LYS A 248 13.32 -18.38 6.55
N LEU A 249 14.15 -17.53 7.17
CA LEU A 249 14.62 -17.71 8.54
C LEU A 249 13.46 -17.70 9.54
N PHE A 250 12.52 -16.77 9.40
CA PHE A 250 11.35 -16.67 10.25
C PHE A 250 10.48 -17.94 10.14
N CYS A 251 10.19 -18.38 8.92
CA CYS A 251 9.36 -19.55 8.64
C CYS A 251 9.96 -20.89 9.11
N SER A 252 11.28 -20.95 9.32
CA SER A 252 11.96 -22.16 9.81
C SER A 252 11.93 -22.30 11.34
N LYS A 253 11.52 -21.28 12.09
CA LYS A 253 11.51 -21.32 13.56
C LYS A 253 10.31 -22.11 14.09
N ASP A 254 10.51 -22.80 15.20
CA ASP A 254 9.42 -23.41 15.96
C ASP A 254 8.69 -22.38 16.84
N TRP A 255 7.55 -22.81 17.41
CA TRP A 255 6.70 -21.92 18.20
C TRP A 255 7.38 -21.41 19.47
N LYS A 256 8.19 -22.24 20.13
CA LYS A 256 8.91 -21.88 21.35
C LYS A 256 9.92 -20.76 21.07
N THR A 257 10.66 -20.89 19.98
CA THR A 257 11.68 -19.95 19.52
C THR A 257 11.07 -18.64 19.04
N LEU A 258 9.91 -18.68 18.38
CA LEU A 258 9.21 -17.45 17.98
C LEU A 258 8.75 -16.65 19.21
N LYS A 259 8.14 -17.30 20.20
CA LYS A 259 7.68 -16.62 21.42
C LYS A 259 8.81 -16.00 22.24
N THR A 260 10.00 -16.61 22.24
CA THR A 260 11.15 -16.02 22.94
C THR A 260 11.80 -14.89 22.17
N SER A 261 11.81 -14.94 20.84
CA SER A 261 12.47 -13.95 19.99
C SER A 261 11.64 -12.70 19.70
N ILE A 262 10.32 -12.75 19.88
CA ILE A 262 9.40 -11.64 19.60
C ILE A 262 8.38 -11.52 20.72
N LYS A 263 8.71 -10.73 21.75
CA LYS A 263 7.89 -10.58 22.97
C LYS A 263 6.72 -9.60 22.81
N ASP A 264 6.80 -8.68 21.85
CA ASP A 264 5.86 -7.57 21.70
C ASP A 264 4.65 -7.91 20.80
N ILE A 265 4.54 -9.16 20.33
CA ILE A 265 3.47 -9.61 19.44
C ILE A 265 2.60 -10.64 20.16
N LYS A 266 1.28 -10.40 20.18
CA LYS A 266 0.30 -11.38 20.68
C LYS A 266 0.32 -12.65 19.83
N ASP A 267 0.20 -13.82 20.47
CA ASP A 267 0.21 -15.15 19.83
C ASP A 267 -0.72 -15.25 18.61
N ILE A 268 -1.90 -14.64 18.68
CA ILE A 268 -2.91 -14.63 17.61
C ILE A 268 -2.38 -14.04 16.29
N HIS A 269 -1.44 -13.10 16.36
CA HIS A 269 -0.77 -12.50 15.20
C HIS A 269 0.54 -13.22 14.88
N LEU A 270 1.28 -13.64 15.91
CA LEU A 270 2.60 -14.27 15.75
C LEU A 270 2.54 -15.52 14.87
N LYS A 271 1.49 -16.35 15.04
CA LYS A 271 1.29 -17.59 14.26
C LYS A 271 1.26 -17.37 12.75
N SER A 272 0.78 -16.21 12.30
CA SER A 272 0.44 -15.95 10.90
C SER A 272 1.52 -15.17 10.15
N TYR A 273 2.61 -14.73 10.79
CA TYR A 273 3.62 -13.91 10.11
C TYR A 273 4.45 -14.66 9.07
N CYS A 274 4.65 -15.97 9.20
CA CYS A 274 5.27 -16.75 8.12
C CYS A 274 4.37 -16.80 6.87
N TYR A 275 3.06 -17.05 7.04
CA TYR A 275 2.08 -16.90 5.97
C TYR A 275 2.12 -15.49 5.38
N SER A 276 2.06 -14.47 6.24
CA SER A 276 2.01 -13.06 5.84
C SER A 276 3.24 -12.66 5.03
N ALA A 277 4.43 -13.12 5.43
CA ALA A 277 5.68 -12.82 4.73
C ALA A 277 5.70 -13.43 3.32
N ASN A 278 5.27 -14.69 3.18
CA ASN A 278 5.13 -15.31 1.86
C ASN A 278 4.03 -14.62 1.03
N TYR A 279 2.96 -14.17 1.67
CA TYR A 279 1.88 -13.45 1.00
C TYR A 279 2.33 -12.10 0.47
N VAL A 280 3.01 -11.31 1.31
CA VAL A 280 3.59 -10.01 0.93
C VAL A 280 4.63 -10.19 -0.17
N HIS A 281 5.48 -11.22 -0.08
CA HIS A 281 6.42 -11.54 -1.17
C HIS A 281 5.68 -11.84 -2.46
N SER A 282 4.70 -12.75 -2.44
CA SER A 282 4.00 -13.16 -3.67
C SER A 282 3.16 -12.03 -4.27
N ILE A 283 2.45 -11.23 -3.48
CA ILE A 283 1.69 -10.13 -4.05
C ILE A 283 2.59 -9.01 -4.61
N LEU A 284 3.70 -8.68 -3.93
CA LEU A 284 4.61 -7.64 -4.43
C LEU A 284 5.38 -8.14 -5.65
N ALA A 285 6.00 -9.32 -5.57
CA ALA A 285 6.88 -9.82 -6.61
C ALA A 285 6.13 -10.49 -7.75
N ASP A 286 5.31 -11.50 -7.44
CA ASP A 286 4.62 -12.29 -8.45
C ASP A 286 3.40 -11.54 -9.00
N GLY A 287 2.71 -10.78 -8.16
CA GLY A 287 1.53 -9.98 -8.51
C GLY A 287 1.88 -8.64 -9.14
N TYR A 288 2.35 -7.68 -8.33
CA TYR A 288 2.60 -6.30 -8.74
C TYR A 288 3.89 -6.10 -9.54
N LYS A 289 4.70 -7.15 -9.71
CA LYS A 289 5.95 -7.15 -10.50
C LYS A 289 7.09 -6.32 -9.90
N PHE A 290 7.15 -6.22 -8.58
CA PHE A 290 8.39 -5.81 -7.93
C PHE A 290 9.47 -6.89 -8.13
N ASN A 291 10.69 -6.48 -8.44
CA ASN A 291 11.83 -7.34 -8.71
C ASN A 291 13.10 -6.74 -8.10
N THR A 292 14.23 -7.40 -8.26
CA THR A 292 15.52 -6.96 -7.69
C THR A 292 15.93 -5.54 -8.09
N ASP A 293 15.51 -5.08 -9.28
CA ASP A 293 15.91 -3.78 -9.82
C ASP A 293 15.08 -2.63 -9.26
N ASN A 294 13.79 -2.85 -9.03
CA ASN A 294 12.84 -1.83 -8.56
C ASN A 294 12.46 -1.96 -7.06
N TRP A 295 12.84 -3.04 -6.36
CA TRP A 295 12.53 -3.21 -4.93
C TRP A 295 13.11 -2.08 -4.07
N LYS A 296 14.21 -1.46 -4.50
CA LYS A 296 14.82 -0.31 -3.81
C LYS A 296 13.93 0.94 -3.74
N ASN A 297 12.92 1.01 -4.61
CA ASN A 297 11.93 2.08 -4.68
C ASN A 297 10.74 1.81 -3.74
N LEU A 298 10.65 0.62 -3.15
CA LEU A 298 9.61 0.24 -2.18
C LEU A 298 10.04 0.65 -0.77
N ASN A 299 9.15 1.32 -0.04
CA ASN A 299 9.38 1.73 1.34
C ASN A 299 8.23 1.24 2.22
N PHE A 300 8.52 0.37 3.18
CA PHE A 300 7.54 -0.04 4.19
C PHE A 300 7.42 1.06 5.26
N GLN A 301 6.29 1.76 5.32
CA GLN A 301 6.12 2.90 6.24
C GLN A 301 4.75 2.83 6.93
N ARG A 302 4.73 3.14 8.23
CA ARG A 302 3.48 3.29 8.99
C ARG A 302 3.00 4.74 9.04
N GLU A 303 3.95 5.67 9.08
CA GLU A 303 3.73 7.07 9.37
C GLU A 303 4.63 7.95 8.51
N VAL A 304 4.15 9.17 8.21
CA VAL A 304 4.95 10.27 7.67
C VAL A 304 4.73 11.47 8.59
N ASN A 305 5.81 12.12 9.05
CA ASN A 305 5.73 13.27 9.97
C ASN A 305 4.83 13.02 11.19
N LYS A 306 4.97 11.84 11.82
CA LYS A 306 4.16 11.38 12.98
C LYS A 306 2.65 11.23 12.72
N THR A 307 2.24 11.27 11.45
CA THR A 307 0.86 11.04 11.03
C THR A 307 0.75 9.67 10.38
N SER A 308 -0.16 8.83 10.86
CA SER A 308 -0.41 7.50 10.31
C SER A 308 -0.91 7.57 8.87
N ILE A 309 -0.38 6.69 8.03
CA ILE A 309 -0.79 6.58 6.63
C ILE A 309 -2.07 5.72 6.57
N ALA A 310 -3.14 6.31 6.06
CA ALA A 310 -4.41 5.65 5.77
C ALA A 310 -5.22 6.47 4.75
N TRP A 311 -6.18 5.86 4.07
CA TRP A 311 -7.07 6.56 3.13
C TRP A 311 -7.96 7.63 3.80
N SER A 312 -8.18 7.57 5.11
CA SER A 312 -9.08 8.47 5.84
C SER A 312 -8.69 9.95 5.74
N LEU A 313 -7.39 10.27 5.73
CA LEU A 313 -6.92 11.66 5.58
C LEU A 313 -7.21 12.19 4.17
N GLY A 314 -6.90 11.44 3.12
CA GLY A 314 -7.20 11.80 1.73
C GLY A 314 -8.71 11.95 1.49
N TYR A 315 -9.52 11.07 2.07
CA TYR A 315 -10.98 11.19 2.06
C TYR A 315 -11.44 12.51 2.69
N MET A 316 -10.96 12.80 3.90
CA MET A 316 -11.29 14.03 4.62
C MET A 316 -10.88 15.28 3.84
N LEU A 317 -9.64 15.31 3.31
CA LEU A 317 -9.11 16.44 2.54
C LEU A 317 -9.92 16.71 1.27
N THR A 318 -10.35 15.64 0.60
CA THR A 318 -11.16 15.74 -0.63
C THR A 318 -12.56 16.25 -0.31
N LEU A 319 -13.25 15.68 0.68
CA LEU A 319 -14.61 16.07 1.02
C LEU A 319 -14.73 17.44 1.68
N SER A 320 -13.70 17.88 2.40
CA SER A 320 -13.65 19.22 3.00
C SER A 320 -13.21 20.31 2.02
N ASN A 321 -12.96 19.96 0.75
CA ASN A 321 -12.42 20.85 -0.27
C ASN A 321 -11.11 21.56 0.17
N MET A 322 -10.33 20.92 1.05
CA MET A 322 -9.01 21.40 1.49
C MET A 322 -7.94 21.15 0.43
N ILE A 323 -8.20 20.26 -0.52
CA ILE A 323 -7.44 20.14 -1.78
C ILE A 323 -8.35 20.68 -2.90
N PRO A 324 -8.29 21.98 -3.23
CA PRO A 324 -9.13 22.53 -4.29
C PRO A 324 -8.72 21.98 -5.65
N ALA A 325 -9.70 21.74 -6.53
CA ALA A 325 -9.43 21.35 -7.91
C ALA A 325 -8.71 22.46 -8.70
N GLU A 326 -8.98 23.73 -8.39
CA GLU A 326 -8.27 24.89 -8.94
C GLU A 326 -7.29 25.47 -7.92
N GLY A 327 -6.07 25.77 -8.36
CA GLY A 327 -5.07 26.46 -7.53
C GLY A 327 -4.88 27.90 -7.96
N LYS A 328 -4.94 28.86 -7.02
CA LYS A 328 -4.27 30.18 -7.17
C LYS A 328 -2.76 30.00 -7.03
N ILE A 329 -2.18 29.07 -7.79
CA ILE A 329 -0.75 28.80 -7.78
C ILE A 329 -0.06 29.84 -8.65
N THR A 330 0.87 30.57 -8.05
CA THR A 330 1.81 31.41 -8.79
C THR A 330 2.67 30.53 -9.68
N LYS A 331 2.37 30.49 -10.97
CA LYS A 331 3.27 29.89 -11.98
C LYS A 331 4.49 30.80 -12.13
N LEU A 332 5.57 30.47 -11.45
CA LEU A 332 6.84 31.14 -11.67
C LEU A 332 7.43 30.66 -13.01
N PRO A 333 7.89 31.57 -13.88
CA PRO A 333 8.41 31.20 -15.19
C PRO A 333 9.76 30.48 -15.13
N ILE A 334 10.46 30.48 -13.99
CA ILE A 334 11.83 30.00 -13.84
C ILE A 334 12.00 29.27 -12.49
N ASN A 335 12.75 28.16 -12.46
CA ASN A 335 13.12 27.40 -11.26
C ASN A 335 13.92 28.27 -10.25
N ASN A 336 13.66 28.15 -8.95
CA ASN A 336 14.36 28.84 -7.86
C ASN A 336 15.90 28.73 -7.91
N VAL A 337 16.45 27.56 -8.26
CA VAL A 337 17.91 27.36 -8.37
C VAL A 337 18.47 28.16 -9.54
N LEU A 338 17.78 28.13 -10.69
CA LEU A 338 18.18 28.90 -11.86
C LEU A 338 18.03 30.40 -11.60
N PHE A 339 16.93 30.82 -10.97
CA PHE A 339 16.71 32.20 -10.57
C PHE A 339 17.80 32.69 -9.61
N THR A 340 18.12 31.91 -8.56
CA THR A 340 19.18 32.25 -7.60
C THR A 340 20.54 32.28 -8.28
N GLY A 341 20.84 31.32 -9.15
CA GLY A 341 22.07 31.29 -9.94
C GLY A 341 22.21 32.51 -10.84
N LEU A 342 21.15 32.89 -11.57
CA LEU A 342 21.10 34.09 -12.40
C LEU A 342 21.24 35.35 -11.55
N LEU A 343 20.56 35.44 -10.41
CA LEU A 343 20.66 36.57 -9.48
C LEU A 343 22.09 36.76 -8.99
N LEU A 344 22.75 35.69 -8.55
CA LEU A 344 24.15 35.71 -8.10
C LEU A 344 25.10 36.09 -9.25
N LEU A 345 24.90 35.53 -10.44
CA LEU A 345 25.68 35.85 -11.63
C LEU A 345 25.56 37.34 -11.99
N PHE A 346 24.34 37.86 -12.09
CA PHE A 346 24.10 39.27 -12.40
C PHE A 346 24.63 40.19 -11.30
N SER A 347 24.52 39.81 -10.02
CA SER A 347 25.09 40.55 -8.90
C SER A 347 26.62 40.58 -8.95
N ALA A 348 27.27 39.47 -9.31
CA ALA A 348 28.72 39.43 -9.47
C ALA A 348 29.17 40.31 -10.65
N LEU A 349 28.47 40.23 -11.79
CA LEU A 349 28.76 41.04 -12.98
C LEU A 349 28.57 42.55 -12.70
N THR A 350 27.55 42.94 -11.94
CA THR A 350 27.36 44.36 -11.55
C THR A 350 28.45 44.84 -10.61
N ILE A 351 28.90 44.02 -9.65
CA ILE A 351 30.03 44.36 -8.78
C ILE A 351 31.32 44.51 -9.61
N ILE A 352 31.60 43.61 -10.54
CA ILE A 352 32.79 43.67 -11.40
C ILE A 352 32.77 44.94 -12.27
N THR A 353 31.64 45.24 -12.90
CA THR A 353 31.48 46.44 -13.75
C THR A 353 31.57 47.73 -12.95
N LEU A 354 30.95 47.82 -11.77
CA LEU A 354 31.11 48.96 -10.86
C LEU A 354 32.56 49.13 -10.40
N THR A 355 33.24 48.05 -10.05
CA THR A 355 34.65 48.08 -9.64
C THR A 355 35.53 48.61 -10.78
N TYR A 356 35.31 48.13 -12.01
CA TYR A 356 36.01 48.61 -13.19
C TYR A 356 35.75 50.11 -13.46
N LEU A 357 34.49 50.55 -13.35
CA LEU A 357 34.10 51.96 -13.48
C LEU A 357 34.81 52.85 -12.46
N VAL A 358 34.86 52.44 -11.19
CA VAL A 358 35.58 53.17 -10.14
C VAL A 358 37.07 53.25 -10.45
N ILE A 359 37.70 52.15 -10.85
CA ILE A 359 39.13 52.13 -11.23
C ILE A 359 39.39 53.07 -12.42
N ALA A 360 38.52 53.04 -13.44
CA ALA A 360 38.63 53.88 -14.62
C ALA A 360 38.47 55.37 -14.27
N LEU A 361 37.50 55.73 -13.42
CA LEU A 361 37.29 57.11 -12.94
C LEU A 361 38.50 57.61 -12.13
N VAL A 362 39.03 56.80 -11.20
CA VAL A 362 40.22 57.16 -10.42
C VAL A 362 41.42 57.41 -11.34
N ARG A 363 41.61 56.60 -12.38
CA ARG A 363 42.66 56.78 -13.39
C ARG A 363 42.46 57.96 -14.35
N PHE A 364 41.26 58.53 -14.41
CA PHE A 364 40.95 59.68 -15.26
C PHE A 364 41.08 61.00 -14.48
N CYS A 365 40.91 60.96 -13.16
CA CYS A 365 41.04 62.11 -12.25
C CYS A 365 42.47 62.34 -11.74
N TYR A 366 43.36 61.35 -11.87
CA TYR A 366 44.81 61.44 -11.69
C TYR A 366 45.50 61.34 -13.05
#